data_AF-A0A7C2Y5S1-F1
#
_entry.id   AF-A0A7C2Y5S1-F1
#
_cell.length_a   1.000
_cell.length_b   1.000
_cell.length_c   1.000
_cell.angle_alpha   90.00
_cell.angle_beta   90.00
_cell.angle_gamma   90.00
#
_symmetry.space_group_name_H-M   'P 1'
#
loop_
_entity.id
_entity.type
_entity.pdbx_description
1 polymer ?
#
loop_
_entity_poly.entity_id
_entity_poly.type
_entity_poly.pdbx_seq_one_letter_code
_entity_poly.pdbx_strand_id
1 'polypeptide(L)'
;MRTVPTSGGIELGPPEGPWIDIVPLALGAPRGEALVGLADELVAAGGDWQEWQGTPGAPAPPELVGVSGVVPGLGRPELLVMFRRWGRQDPLSALRAVEEHEGALPLRLACACLLAARAERRPGRAPALAARAAPELVRVDAHAAHMGREELATACAEAAARGDERPRTPSAWGAAQALVRLARLLWREEAAGPLRRLWRPGGRWEALVDLAAAAATAWGIERAAGPMGSVAVPAGAEGHAWALYAEAVGMGLSRRGLRHLLGEGEEALPGAGRTSLPHMDPDMCLAMARSLLEEARARARYALEGAVRVLPPREVAALGMRELRLWAEGRAVWAAIAGREGLLGPFRWEPAPDWAGSPALPQDIVPLAHLLLAAAYRDLTVAGEAGMPWRRGQGERTAAASGIAASRAAGAATGRPLPQLPRRETLAQGTRLWASPRERRLVRRMAAMVRGHLRRLPWGWSPSADALTAAASYGIPVPPGHTFVRPHARGGAGEDTGPVTARGLAAVMALLPQNTATGRTAP
;
A
#
# COMPACT_ATOMS: atom_id res chain seq x y z
N MET A 1 -3.73 14.84 39.38
CA MET A 1 -2.34 14.50 39.00
C MET A 1 -1.49 14.56 40.25
N ARG A 2 -0.72 13.51 40.56
CA ARG A 2 0.08 13.42 41.79
C ARG A 2 1.51 12.96 41.47
N THR A 3 2.51 13.64 42.04
CA THR A 3 3.92 13.22 41.91
C THR A 3 4.20 12.07 42.87
N VAL A 4 4.85 11.01 42.38
CA VAL A 4 5.28 9.87 43.20
C VAL A 4 6.76 10.07 43.58
N PRO A 5 7.09 10.43 44.84
CA PRO A 5 8.45 10.84 45.19
C PRO A 5 9.50 9.74 45.01
N THR A 6 9.10 8.47 45.22
CA THR A 6 10.01 7.32 45.20
C THR A 6 10.49 6.96 43.79
N SER A 7 9.62 7.09 42.79
CA SER A 7 9.95 6.81 41.39
C SER A 7 10.26 8.08 40.58
N GLY A 8 9.94 9.27 41.13
CA GLY A 8 9.94 10.52 40.38
C GLY A 8 8.87 10.59 39.28
N GLY A 9 7.92 9.65 39.29
CA GLY A 9 6.86 9.52 38.31
C GLY A 9 5.61 10.36 38.59
N ILE A 10 4.61 10.19 37.75
CA ILE A 10 3.28 10.78 37.87
C ILE A 10 2.23 9.70 37.98
N GLU A 11 1.26 9.91 38.86
CA GLU A 11 0.01 9.18 38.94
C GLU A 11 -1.14 10.10 38.50
N LEU A 12 -1.91 9.66 37.50
CA LEU A 12 -3.16 10.28 37.03
C LEU A 12 -4.34 9.48 37.57
N GLY A 13 -5.35 10.16 38.11
CA GLY A 13 -6.58 9.56 38.64
C GLY A 13 -6.80 9.81 40.13
N PRO A 14 -7.99 9.45 40.64
CA PRO A 14 -8.40 9.70 42.03
C PRO A 14 -7.51 8.96 43.05
N PRO A 15 -7.38 9.44 44.29
CA PRO A 15 -6.52 8.83 45.32
C PRO A 15 -6.75 7.35 45.60
N GLU A 16 -8.00 6.89 45.50
CA GLU A 16 -8.41 5.52 45.79
C GLU A 16 -8.43 4.60 44.56
N GLY A 17 -8.03 5.14 43.40
CA GLY A 17 -8.00 4.42 42.13
C GLY A 17 -9.32 4.53 41.37
N PRO A 18 -9.32 4.33 40.05
CA PRO A 18 -8.26 3.82 39.16
C PRO A 18 -7.12 4.81 38.87
N TRP A 19 -5.99 4.32 38.33
CA TRP A 19 -4.80 5.14 38.07
C TRP A 19 -4.11 4.84 36.73
N ILE A 20 -3.45 5.86 36.17
CA ILE A 20 -2.38 5.71 35.18
C ILE A 20 -1.08 6.20 35.80
N ASP A 21 -0.09 5.32 35.97
CA ASP A 21 1.25 5.70 36.39
C ASP A 21 2.16 5.87 35.19
N ILE A 22 3.00 6.89 35.29
CA ILE A 22 4.00 7.25 34.30
C ILE A 22 5.31 7.35 35.05
N VAL A 23 6.19 6.37 34.86
CA VAL A 23 7.44 6.22 35.60
C VAL A 23 8.62 6.43 34.66
N PRO A 24 9.47 7.44 34.88
CA PRO A 24 10.69 7.62 34.11
C PRO A 24 11.70 6.54 34.49
N LEU A 25 12.27 5.87 33.50
CA LEU A 25 13.30 4.85 33.69
C LEU A 25 14.72 5.39 33.40
N ALA A 26 14.82 6.44 32.60
CA ALA A 26 16.09 7.06 32.24
C ALA A 26 16.51 8.16 33.23
N LEU A 27 17.80 8.17 33.57
CA LEU A 27 18.43 9.28 34.30
C LEU A 27 18.32 10.57 33.48
N GLY A 28 17.75 11.61 34.09
CA GLY A 28 17.55 12.92 33.45
C GLY A 28 16.26 13.06 32.64
N ALA A 29 15.38 12.05 32.63
CA ALA A 29 14.06 12.20 32.02
C ALA A 29 13.26 13.35 32.68
N PRO A 30 12.42 14.06 31.91
CA PRO A 30 11.48 15.06 32.44
C PRO A 30 10.69 14.54 33.63
N ARG A 31 10.36 15.43 34.56
CA ARG A 31 9.56 15.14 35.77
C ARG A 31 8.40 16.10 35.88
N GLY A 32 7.42 15.77 36.71
CA GLY A 32 6.21 16.59 36.82
C GLY A 32 5.47 16.62 35.49
N GLU A 33 4.64 17.63 35.26
CA GLU A 33 3.66 17.67 34.15
C GLU A 33 4.27 17.41 32.76
N ALA A 34 5.52 17.82 32.52
CA ALA A 34 6.26 17.55 31.29
C ALA A 34 6.41 16.05 30.98
N LEU A 35 6.40 15.19 32.00
CA LEU A 35 6.45 13.74 31.86
C LEU A 35 5.16 13.18 31.21
N VAL A 36 4.01 13.83 31.40
CA VAL A 36 2.75 13.42 30.75
C VAL A 36 2.82 13.65 29.25
N GLY A 37 3.32 14.82 28.82
CA GLY A 37 3.55 15.11 27.40
C GLY A 37 4.56 14.15 26.77
N LEU A 38 5.67 13.87 27.46
CA LEU A 38 6.65 12.89 27.01
C LEU A 38 6.03 11.49 26.87
N ALA A 39 5.23 11.05 27.84
CA ALA A 39 4.58 9.74 27.78
C ALA A 39 3.59 9.65 26.61
N ASP A 40 2.81 10.70 26.35
CA ASP A 40 1.91 10.75 25.19
C ASP A 40 2.68 10.56 23.87
N GLU A 41 3.81 11.25 23.70
CA GLU A 41 4.65 11.14 22.50
C GLU A 41 5.35 9.78 22.38
N LEU A 42 6.02 9.33 23.46
CA LEU A 42 6.81 8.11 23.39
C LEU A 42 5.95 6.86 23.24
N VAL A 43 4.73 6.83 23.82
CA VAL A 43 3.80 5.71 23.63
C VAL A 43 3.44 5.50 22.15
N ALA A 44 3.38 6.57 21.36
CA ALA A 44 3.19 6.45 19.90
C ALA A 44 4.47 6.08 19.15
N ALA A 45 5.65 6.45 19.67
CA ALA A 45 6.95 6.10 19.09
C ALA A 45 7.28 4.60 19.24
N GLY A 46 6.74 3.94 20.27
CA GLY A 46 6.83 2.50 20.44
C GLY A 46 6.37 2.07 21.83
N GLY A 47 6.31 0.76 22.05
CA GLY A 47 6.05 0.22 23.38
C GLY A 47 5.73 -1.26 23.30
N ASP A 48 6.37 -2.05 24.17
CA ASP A 48 5.95 -3.43 24.40
C ASP A 48 5.04 -3.45 25.62
N TRP A 49 3.77 -3.77 25.38
CA TRP A 49 2.73 -3.82 26.39
C TRP A 49 2.42 -5.25 26.79
N GLN A 50 2.25 -5.44 28.09
CA GLN A 50 1.95 -6.73 28.70
C GLN A 50 0.98 -6.56 29.86
N GLU A 51 0.39 -7.68 30.28
CA GLU A 51 -0.35 -7.75 31.52
C GLU A 51 0.58 -7.42 32.70
N TRP A 52 0.08 -6.61 33.63
CA TRP A 52 0.84 -6.25 34.81
C TRP A 52 0.74 -7.35 35.86
N GLN A 53 1.88 -7.93 36.23
CA GLN A 53 2.00 -9.06 37.17
C GLN A 53 2.37 -8.61 38.59
N GLY A 54 2.18 -7.33 38.92
CA GLY A 54 2.66 -6.73 40.17
C GLY A 54 4.08 -6.16 40.06
N THR A 55 4.54 -5.51 41.14
CA THR A 55 5.89 -4.97 41.24
C THR A 55 6.81 -6.03 41.86
N PRO A 56 8.03 -6.27 41.33
CA PRO A 56 8.97 -7.18 41.97
C PRO A 56 9.22 -6.77 43.43
N GLY A 57 8.91 -7.66 44.38
CA GLY A 57 9.08 -7.42 45.82
C GLY A 57 7.86 -6.85 46.56
N ALA A 58 6.77 -6.51 45.88
CA ALA A 58 5.50 -6.13 46.50
C ALA A 58 4.34 -6.69 45.68
N PRO A 59 3.77 -7.86 46.05
CA PRO A 59 2.62 -8.40 45.34
C PRO A 59 1.49 -7.38 45.37
N ALA A 60 0.93 -7.10 44.18
CA ALA A 60 -0.25 -6.24 44.07
C ALA A 60 -1.40 -6.85 44.90
N PRO A 61 -2.31 -6.02 45.46
CA PRO A 61 -3.57 -6.54 45.93
C PRO A 61 -4.19 -7.42 44.83
N PRO A 62 -4.67 -8.64 45.13
CA PRO A 62 -5.17 -9.58 44.11
C PRO A 62 -6.36 -9.02 43.32
N GLU A 63 -7.00 -7.98 43.87
CA GLU A 63 -8.13 -7.27 43.28
C GLU A 63 -7.70 -6.20 42.27
N LEU A 64 -6.42 -5.83 42.23
CA LEU A 64 -5.89 -4.85 41.30
C LEU A 64 -5.37 -5.56 40.04
N VAL A 65 -5.91 -5.17 38.89
CA VAL A 65 -5.47 -5.65 37.58
C VAL A 65 -4.96 -4.49 36.76
N GLY A 66 -4.11 -4.77 35.79
CA GLY A 66 -3.56 -3.71 34.96
C GLY A 66 -2.77 -4.18 33.76
N VAL A 67 -2.27 -3.19 33.04
CA VAL A 67 -1.39 -3.36 31.89
C VAL A 67 -0.23 -2.40 32.03
N SER A 68 0.94 -2.85 31.59
CA SER A 68 2.16 -2.03 31.60
C SER A 68 2.80 -2.03 30.23
N GLY A 69 3.19 -0.84 29.76
CA GLY A 69 3.97 -0.64 28.55
C GLY A 69 5.36 -0.14 28.90
N VAL A 70 6.39 -0.86 28.43
CA VAL A 70 7.77 -0.35 28.45
C VAL A 70 8.02 0.34 27.13
N VAL A 71 8.30 1.64 27.19
CA VAL A 71 8.38 2.52 26.05
C VAL A 71 9.86 2.79 25.73
N PRO A 72 10.32 2.49 24.50
CA PRO A 72 11.72 2.61 24.13
C PRO A 72 12.14 4.09 24.01
N GLY A 73 13.39 4.35 24.38
CA GLY A 73 14.12 5.56 24.08
C GLY A 73 15.31 5.31 23.16
N LEU A 74 16.23 6.27 23.05
CA LEU A 74 17.45 6.13 22.24
C LEU A 74 18.39 5.06 22.86
N GLY A 75 18.21 3.80 22.45
CA GLY A 75 19.06 2.66 22.82
C GLY A 75 18.70 1.93 24.13
N ARG A 76 17.75 2.45 24.93
CA ARG A 76 17.25 1.81 26.17
C ARG A 76 15.81 2.24 26.48
N PRO A 77 15.04 1.50 27.29
CA PRO A 77 13.74 1.96 27.78
C PRO A 77 13.84 3.31 28.50
N GLU A 78 12.95 4.24 28.16
CA GLU A 78 12.89 5.57 28.78
C GLU A 78 11.72 5.70 29.77
N LEU A 79 10.64 4.97 29.52
CA LEU A 79 9.39 5.18 30.22
C LEU A 79 8.66 3.86 30.48
N LEU A 80 8.05 3.76 31.65
CA LEU A 80 7.08 2.74 32.02
C LEU A 80 5.72 3.42 32.22
N VAL A 81 4.73 2.99 31.46
CA VAL A 81 3.33 3.41 31.66
C VAL A 81 2.55 2.24 32.23
N MET A 82 1.83 2.44 33.33
CA MET A 82 1.01 1.42 33.96
C MET A 82 -0.42 1.92 34.08
N PHE A 83 -1.40 1.16 33.59
CA PHE A 83 -2.80 1.43 33.83
C PHE A 83 -3.35 0.40 34.81
N ARG A 84 -3.79 0.86 35.99
CA ARG A 84 -4.25 0.04 37.10
C ARG A 84 -5.72 0.34 37.40
N ARG A 85 -6.49 -0.72 37.65
CA ARG A 85 -7.90 -0.63 38.03
C ARG A 85 -8.29 -1.77 38.96
N TRP A 86 -9.40 -1.60 39.65
CA TRP A 86 -10.04 -2.69 40.37
C TRP A 86 -10.59 -3.72 39.37
N GLY A 87 -10.40 -5.01 39.64
CA GLY A 87 -10.73 -6.11 38.72
C GLY A 87 -12.20 -6.11 38.28
N ARG A 88 -13.11 -5.69 39.18
CA ARG A 88 -14.56 -5.57 38.92
C ARG A 88 -14.94 -4.34 38.08
N GLN A 89 -14.06 -3.35 37.94
CA GLN A 89 -14.33 -2.11 37.22
C GLN A 89 -14.04 -2.29 35.72
N ASP A 90 -15.00 -1.97 34.85
CA ASP A 90 -14.75 -1.96 33.40
C ASP A 90 -13.64 -0.93 33.05
N PRO A 91 -12.67 -1.29 32.17
CA PRO A 91 -11.59 -0.40 31.76
C PRO A 91 -12.04 0.99 31.28
N LEU A 92 -13.19 1.10 30.62
CA LEU A 92 -13.68 2.37 30.13
C LEU A 92 -14.18 3.25 31.27
N SER A 93 -14.96 2.68 32.19
CA SER A 93 -15.39 3.38 33.40
C SER A 93 -14.18 3.85 34.22
N ALA A 94 -13.10 3.07 34.22
CA ALA A 94 -11.88 3.45 34.90
C ALA A 94 -11.20 4.67 34.23
N LEU A 95 -11.03 4.67 32.91
CA LEU A 95 -10.48 5.82 32.18
C LEU A 95 -11.34 7.07 32.30
N ARG A 96 -12.67 6.91 32.28
CA ARG A 96 -13.60 8.02 32.51
C ARG A 96 -13.37 8.64 33.88
N ALA A 97 -13.24 7.85 34.94
CA ALA A 97 -12.97 8.36 36.29
C ALA A 97 -11.61 9.07 36.38
N VAL A 98 -10.58 8.58 35.66
CA VAL A 98 -9.29 9.29 35.56
C VAL A 98 -9.48 10.64 34.87
N GLU A 99 -10.10 10.68 33.70
CA GLU A 99 -10.29 11.94 32.95
C GLU A 99 -11.17 12.94 33.69
N GLU A 100 -12.26 12.51 34.34
CA GLU A 100 -13.12 13.36 35.16
C GLU A 100 -12.36 13.95 36.36
N HIS A 101 -11.47 13.19 36.99
CA HIS A 101 -10.65 13.66 38.10
C HIS A 101 -9.56 14.65 37.66
N GLU A 102 -8.94 14.38 36.51
CA GLU A 102 -7.84 15.18 35.97
C GLU A 102 -8.31 16.39 35.15
N GLY A 103 -9.57 16.43 34.76
CA GLY A 103 -10.16 17.44 33.88
C GLY A 103 -9.85 17.23 32.39
N ALA A 104 -8.73 16.60 32.07
CA ALA A 104 -8.37 16.17 30.72
C ALA A 104 -7.44 14.95 30.77
N LEU A 105 -7.48 14.12 29.73
CA LEU A 105 -6.57 12.99 29.57
C LEU A 105 -5.96 13.00 28.16
N PRO A 106 -4.65 12.77 27.98
CA PRO A 106 -4.05 12.69 26.66
C PRO A 106 -4.66 11.56 25.83
N LEU A 107 -5.07 11.88 24.60
CA LEU A 107 -5.78 10.95 23.71
C LEU A 107 -4.98 9.67 23.45
N ARG A 108 -3.66 9.78 23.23
CA ARG A 108 -2.84 8.61 22.90
C ARG A 108 -2.74 7.66 24.09
N LEU A 109 -2.57 8.21 25.30
CA LEU A 109 -2.59 7.43 26.55
C LEU A 109 -3.95 6.74 26.76
N ALA A 110 -5.06 7.47 26.60
CA ALA A 110 -6.40 6.90 26.74
C ALA A 110 -6.63 5.72 25.79
N CYS A 111 -6.25 5.87 24.51
CA CYS A 111 -6.35 4.82 23.49
C CYS A 111 -5.46 3.61 23.80
N ALA A 112 -4.19 3.84 24.16
CA ALA A 112 -3.25 2.77 24.47
C ALA A 112 -3.74 1.95 25.68
N CYS A 113 -4.09 2.63 26.78
CA CYS A 113 -4.57 1.99 28.00
C CYS A 113 -5.86 1.19 27.77
N LEU A 114 -6.84 1.76 27.04
CA LEU A 114 -8.10 1.07 26.76
C LEU A 114 -7.89 -0.16 25.89
N LEU A 115 -7.08 -0.06 24.83
CA LEU A 115 -6.81 -1.18 23.94
C LEU A 115 -6.06 -2.29 24.68
N ALA A 116 -5.00 -1.94 25.41
CA ALA A 116 -4.22 -2.89 26.20
C ALA A 116 -5.10 -3.63 27.20
N ALA A 117 -5.96 -2.92 27.93
CA ALA A 117 -6.85 -3.50 28.93
C ALA A 117 -8.00 -4.35 28.35
N ARG A 118 -8.27 -4.24 27.04
CA ARG A 118 -9.29 -5.03 26.31
C ARG A 118 -8.70 -6.04 25.32
N ALA A 119 -7.38 -6.19 25.30
CA ALA A 119 -6.73 -7.19 24.47
C ALA A 119 -7.09 -8.60 24.97
N GLU A 120 -7.35 -9.51 24.03
CA GLU A 120 -7.62 -10.93 24.30
C GLU A 120 -6.34 -11.78 24.21
N ARG A 121 -5.27 -11.20 23.65
CA ARG A 121 -3.91 -11.74 23.63
C ARG A 121 -2.94 -10.74 24.26
N ARG A 122 -1.68 -11.14 24.44
CA ARG A 122 -0.61 -10.22 24.87
C ARG A 122 -0.62 -8.99 23.95
N PRO A 123 -0.81 -7.76 24.48
CA PRO A 123 -1.03 -6.58 23.65
C PRO A 123 0.17 -6.26 22.74
N GLY A 124 1.39 -6.50 23.21
CA GLY A 124 2.61 -6.26 22.44
C GLY A 124 2.68 -4.81 21.97
N ARG A 125 2.85 -4.61 20.66
CA ARG A 125 2.87 -3.29 20.02
C ARG A 125 1.49 -2.66 19.78
N ALA A 126 0.39 -3.40 19.97
CA ALA A 126 -0.95 -2.95 19.59
C ALA A 126 -1.34 -1.59 20.20
N PRO A 127 -1.07 -1.33 21.50
CA PRO A 127 -1.42 -0.05 22.11
C PRO A 127 -0.66 1.14 21.49
N ALA A 128 0.60 0.95 21.11
CA ALA A 128 1.40 1.97 20.44
C ALA A 128 0.86 2.30 19.03
N LEU A 129 0.42 1.28 18.29
CA LEU A 129 -0.23 1.47 16.98
C LEU A 129 -1.53 2.26 17.11
N ALA A 130 -2.38 1.94 18.09
CA ALA A 130 -3.62 2.68 18.34
C ALA A 130 -3.34 4.12 18.81
N ALA A 131 -2.35 4.32 19.68
CA ALA A 131 -1.90 5.65 20.11
C ALA A 131 -1.42 6.52 18.96
N ARG A 132 -0.67 5.95 18.00
CA ARG A 132 -0.23 6.67 16.80
C ARG A 132 -1.40 7.04 15.88
N ALA A 133 -2.36 6.13 15.68
CA ALA A 133 -3.53 6.38 14.84
C ALA A 133 -4.51 7.40 15.42
N ALA A 134 -4.67 7.44 16.75
CA ALA A 134 -5.73 8.21 17.41
C ALA A 134 -5.82 9.70 17.01
N PRO A 135 -4.74 10.51 17.12
CA PRO A 135 -4.82 11.93 16.78
C PRO A 135 -5.07 12.17 15.29
N GLU A 136 -4.74 11.23 14.41
CA GLU A 136 -5.04 11.33 12.97
C GLU A 136 -6.51 11.07 12.66
N LEU A 137 -7.23 10.36 13.53
CA LEU A 137 -8.61 9.95 13.29
C LEU A 137 -9.63 10.86 13.98
N VAL A 138 -9.30 11.42 15.14
CA VAL A 138 -10.25 12.19 15.97
C VAL A 138 -9.55 13.33 16.70
N ARG A 139 -10.28 14.42 16.96
CA ARG A 139 -9.82 15.53 17.80
C ARG A 139 -10.63 15.59 19.09
N VAL A 140 -9.95 15.80 20.21
CA VAL A 140 -10.62 16.10 21.48
C VAL A 140 -10.80 17.62 21.57
N ASP A 141 -12.03 18.06 21.80
CA ASP A 141 -12.45 19.46 21.91
C ASP A 141 -13.59 19.54 22.91
N ALA A 142 -13.35 20.10 24.10
CA ALA A 142 -14.30 20.12 25.22
C ALA A 142 -15.65 20.78 24.87
N HIS A 143 -15.70 21.59 23.79
CA HIS A 143 -16.92 22.24 23.32
C HIS A 143 -17.63 21.49 22.19
N ALA A 144 -17.09 20.36 21.73
CA ALA A 144 -17.72 19.55 20.70
C ALA A 144 -19.05 18.94 21.16
N ALA A 145 -19.98 18.80 20.22
CA ALA A 145 -21.21 18.08 20.46
C ALA A 145 -20.92 16.60 20.79
N HIS A 146 -21.73 16.03 21.68
CA HIS A 146 -21.65 14.61 21.97
C HIS A 146 -22.16 13.80 20.78
N MET A 147 -21.34 12.87 20.29
CA MET A 147 -21.71 11.89 19.28
C MET A 147 -21.83 10.51 19.92
N GLY A 148 -22.76 9.68 19.42
CA GLY A 148 -22.81 8.28 19.84
C GLY A 148 -21.52 7.54 19.45
N ARG A 149 -21.09 6.53 20.21
CA ARG A 149 -19.82 5.83 19.93
C ARG A 149 -19.73 5.23 18.53
N GLU A 150 -20.85 4.69 18.01
CA GLU A 150 -20.89 4.06 16.68
C GLU A 150 -20.87 5.13 15.59
N GLU A 151 -21.56 6.25 15.84
CA GLU A 151 -21.60 7.40 14.95
C GLU A 151 -20.21 8.04 14.83
N LEU A 152 -19.54 8.27 15.96
CA LEU A 152 -18.17 8.79 15.98
C LEU A 152 -17.19 7.82 15.30
N ALA A 153 -17.29 6.52 15.55
CA ALA A 153 -16.45 5.52 14.89
C ALA A 153 -16.60 5.55 13.36
N THR A 154 -17.84 5.59 12.86
CA THR A 154 -18.12 5.70 11.42
C THR A 154 -17.61 7.02 10.85
N ALA A 155 -17.90 8.16 11.52
CA ALA A 155 -17.44 9.47 11.09
C ALA A 155 -15.91 9.56 11.00
N CYS A 156 -15.19 9.01 11.98
CA CYS A 156 -13.72 8.98 11.98
C CYS A 156 -13.19 8.18 10.80
N ALA A 157 -13.78 7.02 10.53
CA ALA A 157 -13.36 6.15 9.44
C ALA A 157 -13.60 6.77 8.06
N GLU A 158 -14.79 7.33 7.85
CA GLU A 158 -15.12 8.00 6.59
C GLU A 158 -14.27 9.25 6.34
N ALA A 159 -14.11 10.11 7.36
CA ALA A 159 -13.29 11.31 7.26
C ALA A 159 -11.82 10.95 6.97
N ALA A 160 -11.29 9.90 7.60
CA ALA A 160 -9.95 9.41 7.33
C ALA A 160 -9.80 8.88 5.89
N ALA A 161 -10.78 8.11 5.40
CA ALA A 161 -10.75 7.59 4.03
C ALA A 161 -10.80 8.71 2.98
N ARG A 162 -11.66 9.73 3.17
CA ARG A 162 -11.84 10.85 2.23
C ARG A 162 -10.75 11.92 2.34
N GLY A 163 -10.07 12.02 3.48
CA GLY A 163 -9.16 13.13 3.79
C GLY A 163 -9.87 14.37 4.34
N ASP A 164 -11.11 14.24 4.83
CA ASP A 164 -11.91 15.35 5.38
C ASP A 164 -11.39 15.79 6.76
N GLU A 165 -11.99 16.83 7.36
CA GLU A 165 -11.67 17.24 8.73
C GLU A 165 -11.96 16.10 9.72
N ARG A 166 -11.08 15.93 10.72
CA ARG A 166 -11.25 14.96 11.79
C ARG A 166 -12.49 15.31 12.62
N PRO A 167 -13.39 14.34 12.89
CA PRO A 167 -14.48 14.53 13.83
C PRO A 167 -13.97 14.96 15.20
N ARG A 168 -14.81 15.71 15.91
CA ARG A 168 -14.50 16.23 17.25
C ARG A 168 -15.34 15.53 18.30
N THR A 169 -14.80 15.36 19.49
CA THR A 169 -15.48 14.78 20.64
C THR A 169 -15.04 15.48 21.93
N PRO A 170 -15.92 15.62 22.93
CA PRO A 170 -15.61 16.36 24.15
C PRO A 170 -14.60 15.67 25.08
N SER A 171 -14.39 14.35 24.94
CA SER A 171 -13.53 13.59 25.86
C SER A 171 -12.61 12.59 25.15
N ALA A 172 -11.45 12.36 25.76
CA ALA A 172 -10.47 11.37 25.33
C ALA A 172 -10.94 9.93 25.57
N TRP A 173 -11.67 9.66 26.67
CA TRP A 173 -12.26 8.34 26.92
C TRP A 173 -13.33 8.00 25.86
N GLY A 174 -14.13 8.99 25.43
CA GLY A 174 -15.14 8.82 24.38
C GLY A 174 -14.50 8.57 23.01
N ALA A 175 -13.44 9.32 22.71
CA ALA A 175 -12.60 9.10 21.54
C ALA A 175 -12.01 7.67 21.53
N ALA A 176 -11.39 7.26 22.64
CA ALA A 176 -10.79 5.95 22.80
C ALA A 176 -11.82 4.82 22.63
N GLN A 177 -13.02 4.97 23.20
CA GLN A 177 -14.11 4.00 23.02
C GLN A 177 -14.49 3.85 21.55
N ALA A 178 -14.68 4.96 20.84
CA ALA A 178 -15.05 4.96 19.43
C ALA A 178 -13.94 4.36 18.56
N LEU A 179 -12.66 4.65 18.84
CA LEU A 179 -11.53 4.10 18.09
C LEU A 179 -11.32 2.60 18.34
N VAL A 180 -11.45 2.12 19.59
CA VAL A 180 -11.39 0.67 19.87
C VAL A 180 -12.57 -0.06 19.22
N ARG A 181 -13.74 0.60 19.14
CA ARG A 181 -14.89 0.07 18.38
C ARG A 181 -14.58 0.01 16.89
N LEU A 182 -14.07 1.10 16.30
CA LEU A 182 -13.67 1.16 14.90
C LEU A 182 -12.64 0.06 14.57
N ALA A 183 -11.63 -0.12 15.41
CA ALA A 183 -10.60 -1.15 15.25
C ALA A 183 -11.19 -2.56 15.03
N ARG A 184 -12.24 -2.92 15.77
CA ARG A 184 -12.97 -4.19 15.60
C ARG A 184 -13.79 -4.24 14.31
N LEU A 185 -14.35 -3.11 13.89
CA LEU A 185 -15.16 -3.03 12.68
C LEU A 185 -14.31 -3.11 11.42
N LEU A 186 -13.08 -2.60 11.42
CA LEU A 186 -12.20 -2.55 10.23
C LEU A 186 -12.01 -3.92 9.57
N TRP A 187 -12.02 -5.02 10.33
CA TRP A 187 -11.86 -6.38 9.81
C TRP A 187 -13.17 -7.04 9.33
N ARG A 188 -14.26 -6.27 9.26
CA ARG A 188 -15.56 -6.72 8.74
C ARG A 188 -15.76 -6.19 7.32
N GLU A 189 -16.38 -7.01 6.47
CA GLU A 189 -16.69 -6.66 5.09
C GLU A 189 -17.54 -5.38 5.00
N GLU A 190 -18.52 -5.24 5.89
CA GLU A 190 -19.46 -4.12 5.93
C GLU A 190 -18.78 -2.78 6.25
N ALA A 191 -17.57 -2.80 6.82
CA ALA A 191 -16.78 -1.60 7.06
C ALA A 191 -15.67 -1.44 6.03
N ALA A 192 -14.85 -2.47 5.80
CA ALA A 192 -13.67 -2.41 4.95
C ALA A 192 -14.04 -2.03 3.50
N GLY A 193 -15.11 -2.63 2.97
CA GLY A 193 -15.56 -2.42 1.60
C GLY A 193 -16.00 -0.97 1.33
N PRO A 194 -16.95 -0.42 2.10
CA PRO A 194 -17.33 0.99 1.99
C PRO A 194 -16.17 1.96 2.17
N LEU A 195 -15.30 1.76 3.17
CA LEU A 195 -14.16 2.64 3.41
C LEU A 195 -13.20 2.69 2.22
N ARG A 196 -12.94 1.55 1.59
CA ARG A 196 -12.14 1.51 0.38
C ARG A 196 -12.78 2.28 -0.78
N ARG A 197 -14.09 2.24 -0.94
CA ARG A 197 -14.81 3.00 -1.99
C ARG A 197 -14.81 4.50 -1.72
N LEU A 198 -14.73 4.90 -0.46
CA LEU A 198 -14.61 6.30 -0.05
C LEU A 198 -13.18 6.83 -0.12
N TRP A 199 -12.18 5.95 -0.21
CA TRP A 199 -10.77 6.32 -0.21
C TRP A 199 -10.44 7.36 -1.29
N ARG A 200 -9.67 8.36 -0.90
CA ARG A 200 -9.06 9.35 -1.78
C ARG A 200 -7.57 9.48 -1.50
N PRO A 201 -6.76 9.85 -2.52
CA PRO A 201 -5.39 10.30 -2.28
C PRO A 201 -5.36 11.46 -1.28
N GLY A 202 -4.39 11.45 -0.37
CA GLY A 202 -4.32 12.42 0.74
C GLY A 202 -5.19 12.08 1.94
N GLY A 203 -6.02 11.02 1.87
CA GLY A 203 -6.68 10.45 3.04
C GLY A 203 -5.68 9.93 4.07
N ARG A 204 -6.13 9.84 5.33
CA ARG A 204 -5.35 9.33 6.47
C ARG A 204 -5.43 7.81 6.56
N TRP A 205 -5.22 7.14 5.43
CA TRP A 205 -5.36 5.69 5.30
C TRP A 205 -4.40 4.92 6.19
N GLU A 206 -3.17 5.42 6.35
CA GLU A 206 -2.16 4.83 7.24
C GLU A 206 -2.63 4.76 8.70
N ALA A 207 -3.42 5.73 9.16
CA ALA A 207 -3.99 5.68 10.52
C ALA A 207 -5.04 4.56 10.66
N LEU A 208 -5.80 4.26 9.60
CA LEU A 208 -6.71 3.11 9.58
C LEU A 208 -5.94 1.79 9.51
N VAL A 209 -4.84 1.74 8.75
CA VAL A 209 -3.92 0.60 8.68
C VAL A 209 -3.33 0.29 10.06
N ASP A 210 -2.85 1.31 10.77
CA ASP A 210 -2.32 1.18 12.12
C ASP A 210 -3.38 0.69 13.12
N LEU A 211 -4.59 1.25 13.05
CA LEU A 211 -5.69 0.84 13.92
C LEU A 211 -6.16 -0.59 13.64
N ALA A 212 -6.20 -1.01 12.37
CA ALA A 212 -6.49 -2.39 11.98
C ALA A 212 -5.38 -3.35 12.41
N ALA A 213 -4.12 -2.95 12.32
CA ALA A 213 -3.00 -3.73 12.81
C ALA A 213 -3.07 -3.91 14.34
N ALA A 214 -3.38 -2.83 15.07
CA ALA A 214 -3.63 -2.86 16.51
C ALA A 214 -4.74 -3.87 16.86
N ALA A 215 -5.84 -3.86 16.10
CA ALA A 215 -6.94 -4.79 16.27
C ALA A 215 -6.52 -6.25 16.13
N ALA A 216 -5.81 -6.56 15.04
CA ALA A 216 -5.40 -7.92 14.74
C ALA A 216 -4.44 -8.49 15.78
N THR A 217 -3.48 -7.67 16.24
CA THR A 217 -2.57 -8.06 17.33
C THR A 217 -3.32 -8.26 18.65
N ALA A 218 -4.19 -7.31 19.04
CA ALA A 218 -4.88 -7.35 20.33
C ALA A 218 -5.92 -8.48 20.44
N TRP A 219 -6.59 -8.82 19.34
CA TRP A 219 -7.66 -9.84 19.31
C TRP A 219 -7.27 -11.14 18.58
N GLY A 220 -6.02 -11.27 18.14
CA GLY A 220 -5.55 -12.51 17.51
C GLY A 220 -6.22 -12.83 16.18
N ILE A 221 -6.47 -11.80 15.36
CA ILE A 221 -7.08 -11.99 14.04
C ILE A 221 -6.03 -12.60 13.12
N GLU A 222 -6.14 -13.90 12.86
CA GLU A 222 -5.23 -14.64 11.98
C GLU A 222 -5.76 -14.78 10.55
N ARG A 223 -7.07 -14.59 10.36
CA ARG A 223 -7.75 -14.65 9.06
C ARG A 223 -8.90 -13.66 9.00
N ALA A 224 -9.10 -13.05 7.84
CA ALA A 224 -10.24 -12.20 7.52
C ALA A 224 -11.05 -12.84 6.39
N ALA A 225 -12.33 -13.13 6.62
CA ALA A 225 -13.21 -13.73 5.63
C ALA A 225 -13.96 -12.65 4.83
N GLY A 226 -14.22 -12.91 3.54
CA GLY A 226 -15.03 -12.07 2.67
C GLY A 226 -15.50 -12.83 1.42
N PRO A 227 -16.13 -12.15 0.45
CA PRO A 227 -16.74 -12.78 -0.74
C PRO A 227 -15.71 -13.48 -1.64
N MET A 228 -14.46 -13.05 -1.57
CA MET A 228 -13.32 -13.60 -2.30
C MET A 228 -12.66 -14.80 -1.61
N GLY A 229 -13.14 -15.19 -0.42
CA GLY A 229 -12.52 -16.21 0.44
C GLY A 229 -11.89 -15.59 1.69
N SER A 230 -10.95 -16.32 2.31
CA SER A 230 -10.20 -15.83 3.47
C SER A 230 -8.84 -15.27 3.06
N VAL A 231 -8.44 -14.17 3.70
CA VAL A 231 -7.11 -13.59 3.62
C VAL A 231 -6.39 -13.89 4.94
N ALA A 232 -5.19 -14.47 4.87
CA ALA A 232 -4.37 -14.69 6.05
C ALA A 232 -3.84 -13.35 6.59
N VAL A 233 -3.69 -13.26 7.91
CA VAL A 233 -3.18 -12.07 8.61
C VAL A 233 -1.90 -12.47 9.33
N PRO A 234 -0.73 -12.45 8.65
CA PRO A 234 0.51 -12.86 9.26
C PRO A 234 0.95 -11.86 10.33
N ALA A 235 1.50 -12.38 11.43
CA ALA A 235 2.09 -11.56 12.49
C ALA A 235 3.17 -10.63 11.91
N GLY A 236 3.14 -9.36 12.29
CA GLY A 236 4.06 -8.36 11.78
C GLY A 236 3.55 -7.61 10.53
N ALA A 237 2.58 -8.16 9.80
CA ALA A 237 2.06 -7.64 8.54
C ALA A 237 0.55 -7.33 8.58
N GLU A 238 -0.01 -7.19 9.79
CA GLU A 238 -1.44 -7.10 10.01
C GLU A 238 -2.09 -5.92 9.27
N GLY A 239 -1.45 -4.75 9.31
CA GLY A 239 -1.95 -3.56 8.64
C GLY A 239 -1.96 -3.69 7.11
N HIS A 240 -0.91 -4.29 6.54
CA HIS A 240 -0.87 -4.57 5.10
C HIS A 240 -1.95 -5.58 4.70
N ALA A 241 -2.12 -6.64 5.49
CA ALA A 241 -3.18 -7.62 5.28
C ALA A 241 -4.58 -6.99 5.29
N TRP A 242 -4.81 -6.03 6.19
CA TRP A 242 -6.06 -5.27 6.21
C TRP A 242 -6.24 -4.40 4.96
N ALA A 243 -5.22 -3.66 4.54
CA ALA A 243 -5.30 -2.82 3.34
C ALA A 243 -5.65 -3.66 2.10
N LEU A 244 -5.05 -4.84 1.96
CA LEU A 244 -5.37 -5.81 0.90
C LEU A 244 -6.79 -6.36 1.00
N TYR A 245 -7.23 -6.70 2.21
CA TYR A 245 -8.59 -7.14 2.46
C TYR A 245 -9.61 -6.06 2.06
N ALA A 246 -9.41 -4.82 2.52
CA ALA A 246 -10.26 -3.68 2.19
C ALA A 246 -10.28 -3.38 0.68
N GLU A 247 -9.12 -3.43 0.02
CA GLU A 247 -9.00 -3.29 -1.43
C GLU A 247 -9.79 -4.37 -2.17
N ALA A 248 -9.58 -5.64 -1.82
CA ALA A 248 -10.22 -6.78 -2.47
C ALA A 248 -11.74 -6.80 -2.27
N VAL A 249 -12.24 -6.59 -1.04
CA VAL A 249 -13.69 -6.50 -0.76
C VAL A 249 -14.28 -5.26 -1.42
N GLY A 250 -13.68 -4.10 -1.22
CA GLY A 250 -14.24 -2.82 -1.63
C GLY A 250 -14.37 -2.66 -3.14
N MET A 251 -13.42 -3.22 -3.88
CA MET A 251 -13.37 -3.12 -5.34
C MET A 251 -13.82 -4.39 -6.07
N GLY A 252 -14.25 -5.44 -5.34
CA GLY A 252 -14.89 -6.62 -5.89
C GLY A 252 -13.94 -7.62 -6.58
N LEU A 253 -12.79 -7.92 -5.97
CA LEU A 253 -11.87 -8.93 -6.49
C LEU A 253 -12.49 -10.33 -6.38
N SER A 254 -12.57 -11.06 -7.49
CA SER A 254 -13.05 -12.45 -7.46
C SER A 254 -12.05 -13.38 -6.77
N ARG A 255 -12.53 -14.49 -6.18
CA ARG A 255 -11.68 -15.53 -5.56
C ARG A 255 -10.61 -16.06 -6.51
N ARG A 256 -10.94 -16.21 -7.80
CA ARG A 256 -9.99 -16.63 -8.84
C ARG A 256 -8.91 -15.59 -9.06
N GLY A 257 -9.28 -14.32 -9.14
CA GLY A 257 -8.33 -13.21 -9.22
C GLY A 257 -7.42 -13.13 -8.01
N LEU A 258 -7.97 -13.24 -6.80
CA LEU A 258 -7.18 -13.26 -5.57
C LEU A 258 -6.14 -14.39 -5.56
N ARG A 259 -6.56 -15.63 -5.86
CA ARG A 259 -5.65 -16.78 -5.96
C ARG A 259 -4.56 -16.56 -7.00
N HIS A 260 -4.90 -16.00 -8.16
CA HIS A 260 -3.92 -15.70 -9.19
C HIS A 260 -2.88 -14.67 -8.72
N LEU A 261 -3.34 -13.57 -8.12
CA LEU A 261 -2.50 -12.46 -7.71
C LEU A 261 -1.60 -12.81 -6.52
N LEU A 262 -2.08 -13.65 -5.59
CA LEU A 262 -1.29 -14.16 -4.46
C LEU A 262 -0.39 -15.35 -4.85
N GLY A 263 -0.74 -16.09 -5.90
CA GLY A 263 0.02 -17.24 -6.41
C GLY A 263 -0.52 -18.56 -5.88
N GLU A 264 -0.09 -19.67 -6.49
CA GLU A 264 -0.47 -21.02 -6.02
C GLU A 264 0.23 -21.34 -4.70
N GLY A 265 -0.52 -21.18 -3.61
CA GLY A 265 -0.09 -21.33 -2.22
C GLY A 265 -1.02 -20.49 -1.34
N GLU A 266 -2.16 -21.06 -0.93
CA GLU A 266 -3.33 -20.34 -0.39
C GLU A 266 -3.13 -19.58 0.94
N GLU A 267 -1.94 -19.57 1.56
CA GLU A 267 -1.90 -19.32 3.01
C GLU A 267 -0.95 -18.22 3.51
N ALA A 268 -0.09 -17.66 2.66
CA ALA A 268 0.79 -16.59 3.10
C ALA A 268 0.66 -15.39 2.16
N LEU A 269 0.01 -14.33 2.64
CA LEU A 269 0.46 -13.00 2.24
C LEU A 269 1.96 -12.99 2.54
N PRO A 270 2.82 -12.72 1.55
CA PRO A 270 4.23 -12.50 1.84
C PRO A 270 4.29 -11.45 2.92
N GLY A 271 5.10 -11.69 3.96
CA GLY A 271 5.22 -10.77 5.08
C GLY A 271 5.47 -9.35 4.57
N ALA A 272 5.28 -8.36 5.43
CA ALA A 272 5.45 -6.94 5.13
C ALA A 272 6.89 -6.52 4.74
N GLY A 273 7.68 -7.42 4.14
CA GLY A 273 8.82 -7.11 3.31
C GLY A 273 8.39 -6.09 2.27
N ARG A 274 8.65 -4.82 2.61
CA ARG A 274 8.58 -3.70 1.69
C ARG A 274 9.43 -4.10 0.51
N THR A 275 8.81 -4.32 -0.64
CA THR A 275 9.59 -4.47 -1.86
C THR A 275 10.26 -3.12 -2.09
N SER A 276 11.55 -3.03 -1.76
CA SER A 276 12.31 -1.81 -1.97
C SER A 276 12.61 -1.66 -3.46
N LEU A 277 11.71 -1.03 -4.20
CA LEU A 277 12.03 -0.57 -5.54
C LEU A 277 12.91 0.68 -5.43
N PRO A 278 13.91 0.86 -6.31
CA PRO A 278 14.77 2.04 -6.23
C PRO A 278 13.99 3.32 -6.52
N HIS A 279 14.42 4.41 -5.89
CA HIS A 279 13.83 5.72 -6.12
C HIS A 279 14.13 6.19 -7.55
N MET A 280 13.08 6.45 -8.31
CA MET A 280 13.12 7.08 -9.62
C MET A 280 12.33 8.37 -9.55
N ASP A 281 12.70 9.35 -10.36
CA ASP A 281 11.97 10.62 -10.45
C ASP A 281 10.46 10.36 -10.66
N PRO A 282 9.61 10.69 -9.67
CA PRO A 282 8.18 10.46 -9.73
C PRO A 282 7.51 11.10 -10.94
N ASP A 283 7.87 12.34 -11.27
CA ASP A 283 7.23 13.11 -12.33
C ASP A 283 7.55 12.51 -13.70
N MET A 284 8.80 12.07 -13.87
CA MET A 284 9.23 11.38 -15.08
C MET A 284 8.54 10.02 -15.25
N CYS A 285 8.37 9.27 -14.16
CA CYS A 285 7.60 8.00 -14.17
C CYS A 285 6.16 8.23 -14.62
N LEU A 286 5.47 9.22 -14.04
CA LEU A 286 4.08 9.54 -14.35
C LEU A 286 3.90 10.07 -15.78
N ALA A 287 4.80 10.95 -16.25
CA ALA A 287 4.76 11.46 -17.61
C ALA A 287 4.94 10.35 -18.66
N MET A 288 5.86 9.41 -18.40
CA MET A 288 6.10 8.27 -19.28
C MET A 288 4.91 7.30 -19.26
N ALA A 289 4.36 7.00 -18.08
CA ALA A 289 3.18 6.15 -17.94
C ALA A 289 1.96 6.72 -18.72
N ARG A 290 1.70 8.02 -18.58
CA ARG A 290 0.67 8.75 -19.35
C ARG A 290 0.83 8.52 -20.85
N SER A 291 2.03 8.73 -21.36
CA SER A 291 2.31 8.55 -22.79
C SER A 291 2.08 7.12 -23.29
N LEU A 292 2.48 6.13 -22.50
CA LEU A 292 2.30 4.72 -22.84
C LEU A 292 0.82 4.34 -22.85
N LEU A 293 0.04 4.87 -21.91
CA LEU A 293 -1.40 4.65 -21.82
C LEU A 293 -2.17 5.38 -22.94
N GLU A 294 -1.75 6.58 -23.33
CA GLU A 294 -2.31 7.29 -24.49
C GLU A 294 -2.03 6.53 -25.79
N GLU A 295 -0.81 6.01 -25.98
CA GLU A 295 -0.49 5.15 -27.12
C GLU A 295 -1.33 3.88 -27.10
N ALA A 296 -1.43 3.20 -25.94
CA ALA A 296 -2.23 1.99 -25.79
C ALA A 296 -3.69 2.26 -26.12
N ARG A 297 -4.26 3.38 -25.65
CA ARG A 297 -5.65 3.76 -25.97
C ARG A 297 -5.86 3.97 -27.46
N ALA A 298 -4.92 4.63 -28.14
CA ALA A 298 -5.02 4.94 -29.56
C ALA A 298 -4.76 3.71 -30.47
N ARG A 299 -3.91 2.76 -30.04
CA ARG A 299 -3.38 1.69 -30.89
C ARG A 299 -3.67 0.28 -30.41
N ALA A 300 -4.43 0.09 -29.33
CA ALA A 300 -4.76 -1.22 -28.80
C ALA A 300 -5.42 -2.12 -29.86
N ARG A 301 -4.79 -3.26 -30.11
CA ARG A 301 -5.28 -4.35 -30.96
C ARG A 301 -5.86 -5.50 -30.13
N TYR A 302 -5.35 -5.66 -28.91
CA TYR A 302 -5.73 -6.72 -27.98
C TYR A 302 -6.46 -6.17 -26.76
N ALA A 303 -7.39 -6.96 -26.23
CA ALA A 303 -7.99 -6.73 -24.92
C ALA A 303 -7.36 -7.67 -23.88
N LEU A 304 -7.00 -7.14 -22.71
CA LEU A 304 -6.50 -7.95 -21.60
C LEU A 304 -7.69 -8.61 -20.88
N GLU A 305 -7.68 -9.93 -20.77
CA GLU A 305 -8.73 -10.69 -20.07
C GLU A 305 -8.11 -11.89 -19.34
N GLY A 306 -8.56 -12.13 -18.10
CA GLY A 306 -8.11 -13.22 -17.27
C GLY A 306 -6.71 -13.02 -16.66
N ALA A 307 -6.04 -14.14 -16.41
CA ALA A 307 -4.78 -14.24 -15.67
C ALA A 307 -3.53 -14.14 -16.57
N VAL A 308 -2.66 -13.15 -16.32
CA VAL A 308 -1.38 -12.98 -17.03
C VAL A 308 -0.24 -12.77 -16.04
N ARG A 309 0.83 -13.56 -16.20
CA ARG A 309 2.10 -13.37 -15.49
C ARG A 309 3.14 -12.85 -16.47
N VAL A 310 3.78 -11.74 -16.14
CA VAL A 310 4.84 -11.13 -16.94
C VAL A 310 6.16 -11.29 -16.20
N LEU A 311 7.10 -11.99 -16.83
CA LEU A 311 8.46 -12.16 -16.31
C LEU A 311 9.36 -11.05 -16.88
N PRO A 312 9.89 -10.14 -16.04
CA PRO A 312 10.77 -9.08 -16.49
C PRO A 312 12.11 -9.62 -17.00
N PRO A 313 12.80 -8.89 -17.88
CA PRO A 313 14.21 -9.15 -18.16
C PRO A 313 15.08 -8.82 -16.93
N ARG A 314 16.33 -9.30 -16.93
CA ARG A 314 17.27 -9.13 -15.80
C ARG A 314 17.45 -7.69 -15.36
N GLU A 315 17.44 -6.75 -16.30
CA GLU A 315 17.64 -5.32 -16.05
C GLU A 315 16.49 -4.73 -15.24
N VAL A 316 15.24 -5.05 -15.62
CA VAL A 316 14.06 -4.64 -14.85
C VAL A 316 13.97 -5.45 -13.55
N ALA A 317 14.44 -6.71 -13.53
CA ALA A 317 14.52 -7.48 -12.30
C ALA A 317 15.55 -6.93 -11.29
N ALA A 318 16.51 -6.11 -11.74
CA ALA A 318 17.42 -5.38 -10.87
C ALA A 318 16.71 -4.28 -10.07
N LEU A 319 15.50 -3.86 -10.48
CA LEU A 319 14.62 -3.01 -9.66
C LEU A 319 14.03 -3.75 -8.46
N GLY A 320 14.35 -5.03 -8.25
CA GLY A 320 13.76 -5.85 -7.21
C GLY A 320 12.50 -6.62 -7.64
N MET A 321 12.00 -6.40 -8.87
CA MET A 321 10.82 -7.08 -9.40
C MET A 321 11.14 -8.48 -9.97
N ARG A 322 10.51 -9.52 -9.42
CA ARG A 322 10.62 -10.90 -9.91
C ARG A 322 9.58 -11.21 -10.98
N GLU A 323 8.35 -10.74 -10.79
CA GLU A 323 7.26 -10.90 -11.75
C GLU A 323 6.15 -9.87 -11.51
N LEU A 324 5.44 -9.54 -12.58
CA LEU A 324 4.20 -8.79 -12.53
C LEU A 324 3.03 -9.74 -12.79
N ARG A 325 2.01 -9.70 -11.93
CA ARG A 325 0.78 -10.50 -12.06
C ARG A 325 -0.37 -9.57 -12.37
N LEU A 326 -1.14 -9.89 -13.41
CA LEU A 326 -2.29 -9.12 -13.87
C LEU A 326 -3.52 -10.03 -13.90
N TRP A 327 -4.62 -9.54 -13.35
CA TRP A 327 -5.93 -10.16 -13.47
C TRP A 327 -6.91 -9.15 -14.05
N ALA A 328 -7.47 -9.43 -15.22
CA ALA A 328 -8.47 -8.56 -15.85
C ALA A 328 -9.83 -9.24 -15.89
N GLU A 329 -10.85 -8.55 -15.39
CA GLU A 329 -12.24 -9.02 -15.38
C GLU A 329 -13.14 -7.85 -15.81
N GLY A 330 -13.65 -7.92 -17.04
CA GLY A 330 -14.36 -6.82 -17.67
C GLY A 330 -13.47 -5.58 -17.85
N ARG A 331 -13.82 -4.49 -17.16
CA ARG A 331 -13.05 -3.22 -17.17
C ARG A 331 -12.06 -3.10 -16.03
N ALA A 332 -12.15 -3.97 -15.02
CA ALA A 332 -11.26 -3.92 -13.87
C ALA A 332 -9.95 -4.64 -14.21
N VAL A 333 -8.83 -3.95 -14.03
CA VAL A 333 -7.51 -4.57 -14.06
C VAL A 333 -6.97 -4.56 -12.64
N TRP A 334 -6.53 -5.72 -12.19
CA TRP A 334 -5.91 -5.93 -10.91
C TRP A 334 -4.46 -6.30 -11.12
N ALA A 335 -3.62 -5.85 -10.21
CA ALA A 335 -2.19 -6.08 -10.29
C ALA A 335 -1.63 -6.55 -8.94
N ALA A 336 -0.55 -7.30 -9.03
CA ALA A 336 0.37 -7.54 -7.93
C ALA A 336 1.80 -7.59 -8.46
N ILE A 337 2.73 -6.97 -7.74
CA ILE A 337 4.15 -6.93 -8.12
C ILE A 337 4.91 -7.82 -7.14
N ALA A 338 5.37 -8.98 -7.59
CA ALA A 338 6.17 -9.86 -6.76
C ALA A 338 7.64 -9.44 -6.86
N GLY A 339 8.23 -9.08 -5.73
CA GLY A 339 9.64 -8.76 -5.60
C GLY A 339 10.48 -9.92 -5.06
N ARG A 340 11.74 -9.64 -4.72
CA ARG A 340 12.61 -10.57 -3.96
C ARG A 340 12.19 -10.69 -2.50
N GLU A 341 11.77 -9.58 -1.91
CA GLU A 341 11.51 -9.44 -0.48
C GLU A 341 10.04 -9.71 -0.11
N GLY A 342 9.15 -9.76 -1.10
CA GLY A 342 7.72 -9.94 -0.84
C GLY A 342 6.86 -9.75 -2.08
N LEU A 343 5.59 -9.50 -1.86
CA LEU A 343 4.59 -9.18 -2.87
C LEU A 343 3.95 -7.87 -2.51
N LEU A 344 3.97 -6.91 -3.43
CA LEU A 344 3.09 -5.75 -3.40
C LEU A 344 1.73 -6.23 -3.91
N GLY A 345 0.94 -6.73 -2.96
CA GLY A 345 -0.23 -7.59 -3.15
C GLY A 345 -1.51 -6.84 -3.50
N PRO A 346 -2.57 -7.60 -3.86
CA PRO A 346 -3.53 -7.23 -4.89
C PRO A 346 -4.12 -5.84 -4.73
N PHE A 347 -3.96 -5.02 -5.78
CA PHE A 347 -4.59 -3.72 -5.90
C PHE A 347 -5.26 -3.53 -7.23
N ARG A 348 -6.35 -2.76 -7.25
CA ARG A 348 -6.99 -2.37 -8.49
C ARG A 348 -6.18 -1.27 -9.14
N TRP A 349 -5.80 -1.51 -10.39
CA TRP A 349 -5.11 -0.56 -11.24
C TRP A 349 -6.03 -0.11 -12.37
N GLU A 350 -6.15 1.19 -12.55
CA GLU A 350 -6.89 1.74 -13.68
C GLU A 350 -5.89 2.18 -14.75
N PRO A 351 -5.98 1.68 -15.99
CA PRO A 351 -5.08 2.07 -17.08
C PRO A 351 -5.44 3.47 -17.60
N ALA A 352 -5.35 4.46 -16.71
CA ALA A 352 -5.69 5.86 -16.93
C ALA A 352 -4.47 6.76 -16.59
N PRO A 353 -4.19 7.81 -17.37
CA PRO A 353 -3.07 8.73 -17.12
C PRO A 353 -3.05 9.44 -15.77
N ASP A 354 -4.20 9.51 -15.12
CA ASP A 354 -4.49 10.19 -13.86
C ASP A 354 -4.80 9.20 -12.73
N TRP A 355 -4.37 7.93 -12.88
CA TRP A 355 -4.54 6.94 -11.83
C TRP A 355 -3.89 7.40 -10.53
N ALA A 356 -4.72 7.56 -9.51
CA ALA A 356 -4.32 8.17 -8.27
C ALA A 356 -3.67 7.20 -7.26
N GLY A 357 -3.40 5.96 -7.69
CA GLY A 357 -2.81 4.91 -6.88
C GLY A 357 -3.83 4.00 -6.20
N SER A 358 -3.38 3.28 -5.18
CA SER A 358 -4.20 2.41 -4.34
C SER A 358 -3.74 2.53 -2.88
N PRO A 359 -4.65 2.44 -1.90
CA PRO A 359 -4.30 2.37 -0.49
C PRO A 359 -3.46 1.14 -0.11
N ALA A 360 -3.44 0.10 -0.95
CA ALA A 360 -2.59 -1.08 -0.76
C ALA A 360 -1.13 -0.85 -1.20
N LEU A 361 -0.83 0.31 -1.81
CA LEU A 361 0.51 0.69 -2.25
C LEU A 361 1.05 1.88 -1.44
N PRO A 362 2.32 1.82 -1.00
CA PRO A 362 3.03 2.99 -0.49
C PRO A 362 3.06 4.10 -1.54
N GLN A 363 2.83 5.35 -1.12
CA GLN A 363 2.71 6.51 -2.02
C GLN A 363 3.98 6.79 -2.83
N ASP A 364 5.15 6.54 -2.23
CA ASP A 364 6.46 6.67 -2.86
C ASP A 364 6.69 5.65 -3.99
N ILE A 365 5.97 4.53 -3.96
CA ILE A 365 6.06 3.46 -4.97
C ILE A 365 5.04 3.63 -6.10
N VAL A 366 3.94 4.36 -5.89
CA VAL A 366 2.86 4.52 -6.87
C VAL A 366 3.35 4.95 -8.26
N PRO A 367 4.23 5.97 -8.42
CA PRO A 367 4.71 6.39 -9.75
C PRO A 367 5.41 5.28 -10.53
N LEU A 368 6.31 4.54 -9.86
CA LEU A 368 7.06 3.46 -10.47
C LEU A 368 6.15 2.25 -10.78
N ALA A 369 5.26 1.89 -9.85
CA ALA A 369 4.26 0.86 -10.09
C ALA A 369 3.38 1.22 -11.31
N HIS A 370 2.93 2.46 -11.41
CA HIS A 370 2.13 2.96 -12.53
C HIS A 370 2.89 2.85 -13.86
N LEU A 371 4.16 3.26 -13.90
CA LEU A 371 5.03 3.12 -15.07
C LEU A 371 5.19 1.65 -15.50
N LEU A 372 5.50 0.75 -14.57
CA LEU A 372 5.70 -0.67 -14.86
C LEU A 372 4.42 -1.30 -15.43
N LEU A 373 3.27 -0.97 -14.85
CA LEU A 373 1.96 -1.46 -15.29
C LEU A 373 1.58 -0.88 -16.66
N ALA A 374 1.75 0.43 -16.86
CA ALA A 374 1.49 1.10 -18.14
C ALA A 374 2.35 0.52 -19.27
N ALA A 375 3.64 0.29 -19.00
CA ALA A 375 4.57 -0.31 -19.94
C ALA A 375 4.18 -1.74 -20.30
N ALA A 376 3.88 -2.57 -19.30
CA ALA A 376 3.45 -3.94 -19.53
C ALA A 376 2.11 -3.99 -20.28
N TYR A 377 1.14 -3.17 -19.88
CA TYR A 377 -0.17 -3.08 -20.50
C TYR A 377 -0.10 -2.62 -21.96
N ARG A 378 0.72 -1.62 -22.27
CA ARG A 378 0.94 -1.18 -23.65
C ARG A 378 1.51 -2.31 -24.51
N ASP A 379 2.53 -3.00 -24.02
CA ASP A 379 3.16 -4.09 -24.79
C ASP A 379 2.19 -5.27 -24.98
N LEU A 380 1.36 -5.58 -23.98
CA LEU A 380 0.30 -6.58 -24.09
C LEU A 380 -0.80 -6.17 -25.09
N THR A 381 -1.30 -4.94 -25.00
CA THR A 381 -2.49 -4.50 -25.74
C THR A 381 -2.19 -4.01 -27.16
N VAL A 382 -0.98 -3.50 -27.41
CA VAL A 382 -0.58 -2.98 -28.73
C VAL A 382 0.23 -4.02 -29.51
N ALA A 383 1.25 -4.61 -28.88
CA ALA A 383 2.17 -5.52 -29.55
C ALA A 383 1.79 -7.00 -29.41
N GLY A 384 0.99 -7.36 -28.40
CA GLY A 384 0.53 -8.73 -28.18
C GLY A 384 1.69 -9.72 -28.05
N GLU A 385 1.61 -10.83 -28.76
CA GLU A 385 2.65 -11.87 -28.75
C GLU A 385 4.01 -11.39 -29.29
N ALA A 386 4.02 -10.45 -30.23
CA ALA A 386 5.26 -9.90 -30.79
C ALA A 386 6.07 -9.09 -29.76
N GLY A 387 5.39 -8.44 -28.81
CA GLY A 387 6.03 -7.72 -27.70
C GLY A 387 6.26 -8.59 -26.46
N MET A 388 5.33 -9.51 -26.17
CA MET A 388 5.37 -10.38 -25.00
C MET A 388 5.09 -11.85 -25.38
N PRO A 389 6.12 -12.57 -25.86
CA PRO A 389 5.97 -13.96 -26.27
C PRO A 389 5.75 -14.88 -25.07
N TRP A 390 5.15 -16.04 -25.33
CA TRP A 390 4.96 -17.09 -24.34
C TRP A 390 6.29 -17.63 -23.79
N ARG A 391 6.29 -18.01 -22.52
CA ARG A 391 7.34 -18.89 -22.00
C ARG A 391 7.23 -20.25 -22.68
N ARG A 392 8.34 -20.78 -23.21
CA ARG A 392 8.40 -22.11 -23.87
C ARG A 392 7.75 -23.18 -22.98
N GLY A 393 6.92 -24.04 -23.58
CA GLY A 393 6.20 -25.12 -22.91
C GLY A 393 4.82 -24.76 -22.34
N GLN A 394 4.38 -23.49 -22.40
CA GLN A 394 3.02 -23.08 -21.98
C GLN A 394 2.09 -22.72 -23.15
N GLY A 395 2.61 -22.30 -24.30
CA GLY A 395 1.78 -21.87 -25.46
C GLY A 395 0.98 -23.00 -26.12
N GLU A 396 1.45 -24.25 -26.06
CA GLU A 396 0.79 -25.40 -26.70
C GLU A 396 -0.45 -25.90 -25.93
N ARG A 397 -0.50 -25.70 -24.60
CA ARG A 397 -1.64 -26.14 -23.78
C ARG A 397 -2.83 -25.17 -23.84
N THR A 398 -2.58 -23.87 -23.99
CA THR A 398 -3.66 -22.86 -24.05
C THR A 398 -4.28 -22.74 -25.43
N ALA A 399 -3.52 -22.90 -26.52
CA ALA A 399 -4.08 -22.92 -27.87
C ALA A 399 -5.01 -24.13 -28.12
N ALA A 400 -4.74 -25.26 -27.46
CA ALA A 400 -5.61 -26.45 -27.52
C ALA A 400 -6.91 -26.31 -26.70
N ALA A 401 -6.92 -25.46 -25.65
CA ALA A 401 -8.09 -25.22 -24.81
C ALA A 401 -9.03 -24.14 -25.37
N SER A 402 -8.55 -23.25 -26.25
CA SER A 402 -9.36 -22.23 -26.94
C SER A 402 -9.99 -22.72 -28.25
N GLY A 403 -10.17 -24.05 -28.40
CA GLY A 403 -10.80 -24.68 -29.55
C GLY A 403 -12.30 -24.39 -29.67
N ILE A 404 -12.66 -23.13 -29.88
CA ILE A 404 -13.98 -22.71 -30.36
C ILE A 404 -13.76 -21.91 -31.65
N ALA A 405 -14.14 -22.55 -32.75
CA ALA A 405 -14.38 -22.01 -34.09
C ALA A 405 -13.17 -21.68 -34.99
N ALA A 406 -12.50 -22.73 -35.46
CA ALA A 406 -12.04 -22.79 -36.86
C ALA A 406 -12.72 -23.97 -37.56
N SER A 407 -14.06 -24.01 -37.51
CA SER A 407 -14.85 -24.86 -38.40
C SER A 407 -14.81 -24.23 -39.79
N ARG A 408 -13.93 -24.76 -40.65
CA ARG A 408 -14.11 -24.67 -42.10
C ARG A 408 -15.33 -25.52 -42.44
N ALA A 409 -16.52 -24.91 -42.41
CA ALA A 409 -17.68 -25.45 -43.06
C ALA A 409 -17.96 -24.60 -44.30
N ALA A 410 -17.77 -25.23 -45.45
CA ALA A 410 -18.23 -24.77 -46.74
C ALA A 410 -19.73 -24.41 -46.66
N GLY A 411 -20.08 -23.23 -47.15
CA GLY A 411 -21.45 -22.76 -47.24
C GLY A 411 -21.51 -21.45 -47.99
N ALA A 412 -21.66 -21.53 -49.31
CA ALA A 412 -21.91 -20.37 -50.16
C ALA A 412 -23.23 -19.71 -49.75
N ALA A 413 -23.16 -18.51 -49.19
CA ALA A 413 -24.30 -17.63 -49.02
C ALA A 413 -23.87 -16.20 -49.39
N THR A 414 -24.39 -15.74 -50.53
CA THR A 414 -24.25 -14.38 -51.07
C THR A 414 -25.04 -13.40 -50.20
N GLY A 415 -24.45 -12.98 -49.08
CA GLY A 415 -24.93 -11.88 -48.25
C GLY A 415 -23.96 -10.69 -48.33
N ARG A 416 -24.50 -9.48 -48.54
CA ARG A 416 -23.72 -8.22 -48.46
C ARG A 416 -22.92 -8.19 -47.15
N PRO A 417 -21.61 -7.85 -47.17
CA PRO A 417 -20.82 -7.74 -45.97
C PRO A 417 -21.33 -6.57 -45.13
N LEU A 418 -21.93 -6.89 -43.97
CA LEU A 418 -22.10 -5.90 -42.90
C LEU A 418 -20.69 -5.47 -42.45
N PRO A 419 -20.44 -4.18 -42.19
CA PRO A 419 -19.17 -3.73 -41.67
C PRO A 419 -18.91 -4.42 -40.33
N GLN A 420 -17.95 -5.35 -40.31
CA GLN A 420 -17.46 -5.95 -39.08
C GLN A 420 -16.86 -4.84 -38.22
N LEU A 421 -17.49 -4.55 -37.09
CA LEU A 421 -16.86 -3.78 -36.03
C LEU A 421 -15.51 -4.45 -35.70
N PRO A 422 -14.40 -3.71 -35.60
CA PRO A 422 -13.10 -4.28 -35.31
C PRO A 422 -13.15 -4.94 -33.93
N ARG A 423 -13.24 -6.28 -33.92
CA ARG A 423 -13.18 -7.07 -32.68
C ARG A 423 -11.72 -7.05 -32.22
N ARG A 424 -11.48 -6.54 -31.02
CA ARG A 424 -10.18 -6.68 -30.35
C ARG A 424 -9.96 -8.16 -30.06
N GLU A 425 -8.79 -8.67 -30.37
CA GLU A 425 -8.43 -10.05 -30.03
C GLU A 425 -8.23 -10.16 -28.51
N THR A 426 -8.84 -11.16 -27.88
CA THR A 426 -8.63 -11.40 -26.44
C THR A 426 -7.25 -12.00 -26.23
N LEU A 427 -6.45 -11.36 -25.38
CA LEU A 427 -5.11 -11.84 -25.07
C LEU A 427 -5.20 -13.06 -24.15
N ALA A 428 -4.70 -14.20 -24.63
CA ALA A 428 -4.77 -15.46 -23.91
C ALA A 428 -3.95 -15.48 -22.60
N GLN A 429 -4.44 -16.27 -21.64
CA GLN A 429 -3.97 -16.42 -20.25
C GLN A 429 -2.65 -17.19 -20.12
N GLY A 430 -1.80 -16.85 -19.14
CA GLY A 430 -0.60 -17.63 -18.77
C GLY A 430 0.67 -16.79 -18.58
N THR A 431 1.84 -17.43 -18.69
CA THR A 431 3.14 -16.77 -18.41
C THR A 431 3.82 -16.26 -19.68
N ARG A 432 4.15 -14.97 -19.68
CA ARG A 432 4.81 -14.26 -20.78
C ARG A 432 6.19 -13.76 -20.37
N LEU A 433 7.09 -13.72 -21.34
CA LEU A 433 8.38 -13.05 -21.20
C LEU A 433 8.21 -11.60 -21.64
N TRP A 434 8.73 -10.65 -20.85
CA TRP A 434 8.76 -9.26 -21.27
C TRP A 434 9.90 -9.07 -22.28
N ALA A 435 9.52 -9.09 -23.56
CA ALA A 435 10.38 -9.11 -24.75
C ALA A 435 11.20 -10.40 -24.97
N SER A 436 11.36 -10.77 -26.25
CA SER A 436 12.20 -11.88 -26.69
C SER A 436 13.70 -11.59 -26.46
N PRO A 437 14.58 -12.61 -26.41
CA PRO A 437 16.03 -12.37 -26.30
C PRO A 437 16.60 -11.43 -27.38
N ARG A 438 16.09 -11.50 -28.62
CA ARG A 438 16.49 -10.61 -29.73
C ARG A 438 16.04 -9.17 -29.45
N GLU A 439 14.77 -9.01 -29.11
CA GLU A 439 14.15 -7.72 -28.82
C GLU A 439 14.85 -7.03 -27.64
N ARG A 440 15.16 -7.78 -26.57
CA ARG A 440 15.90 -7.28 -25.41
C ARG A 440 17.28 -6.74 -25.78
N ARG A 441 18.02 -7.40 -26.68
CA ARG A 441 19.32 -6.88 -27.14
C ARG A 441 19.16 -5.56 -27.87
N LEU A 442 18.13 -5.44 -28.72
CA LEU A 442 17.83 -4.21 -29.45
C LEU A 442 17.47 -3.07 -28.48
N VAL A 443 16.57 -3.34 -27.52
CA VAL A 443 16.20 -2.40 -26.45
C VAL A 443 17.41 -1.97 -25.61
N ARG A 444 18.29 -2.90 -25.20
CA ARG A 444 19.51 -2.57 -24.44
C ARG A 444 20.46 -1.70 -25.22
N ARG A 445 20.68 -2.00 -26.51
CA ARG A 445 21.52 -1.16 -27.39
C ARG A 445 20.95 0.24 -27.47
N MET A 446 19.63 0.38 -27.64
CA MET A 446 18.96 1.68 -27.65
C MET A 446 19.09 2.43 -26.33
N ALA A 447 19.00 1.74 -25.19
CA ALA A 447 19.18 2.33 -23.87
C ALA A 447 20.65 2.72 -23.58
N ALA A 448 21.63 2.08 -24.22
CA ALA A 448 23.06 2.32 -24.07
C ALA A 448 23.64 3.38 -25.01
N MET A 449 22.93 3.78 -26.06
CA MET A 449 23.28 4.98 -26.84
C MET A 449 23.19 6.22 -25.94
N VAL A 450 23.95 7.28 -26.24
CA VAL A 450 23.75 8.56 -25.53
C VAL A 450 22.29 8.91 -25.67
N ARG A 451 21.58 8.96 -24.55
CA ARG A 451 20.11 8.99 -24.55
C ARG A 451 19.62 10.13 -25.42
N GLY A 452 18.69 9.81 -26.30
CA GLY A 452 17.81 10.85 -26.78
C GLY A 452 17.02 11.35 -25.58
N HIS A 453 17.20 12.62 -25.21
CA HIS A 453 16.62 13.16 -23.99
C HIS A 453 15.85 14.44 -24.30
N LEU A 454 14.87 14.72 -23.46
CA LEU A 454 14.14 15.97 -23.49
C LEU A 454 15.00 17.05 -22.87
N ARG A 455 15.25 18.11 -23.63
CA ARG A 455 15.92 19.32 -23.16
C ARG A 455 14.88 20.42 -23.05
N ARG A 456 14.83 21.09 -21.90
CA ARG A 456 13.99 22.28 -21.72
C ARG A 456 14.48 23.39 -22.66
N LEU A 457 13.55 23.96 -23.41
CA LEU A 457 13.82 25.09 -24.29
C LEU A 457 13.69 26.41 -23.51
N PRO A 458 14.42 27.47 -23.91
CA PRO A 458 14.22 28.80 -23.38
C PRO A 458 12.78 29.30 -23.58
N TRP A 459 12.36 30.28 -22.77
CA TRP A 459 11.03 30.87 -22.92
C TRP A 459 10.82 31.45 -24.32
N GLY A 460 9.67 31.15 -24.95
CA GLY A 460 9.33 31.57 -26.30
C GLY A 460 9.89 30.70 -27.44
N TRP A 461 10.67 29.65 -27.13
CA TRP A 461 11.22 28.75 -28.14
C TRP A 461 10.31 27.54 -28.36
N SER A 462 10.27 27.05 -29.60
CA SER A 462 9.51 25.85 -29.99
C SER A 462 10.43 24.74 -30.49
N PRO A 463 10.10 23.46 -30.26
CA PRO A 463 10.85 22.35 -30.83
C PRO A 463 10.76 22.36 -32.36
N SER A 464 11.84 21.97 -33.04
CA SER A 464 11.83 21.83 -34.49
C SER A 464 10.99 20.63 -34.92
N ALA A 465 10.44 20.66 -36.14
CA ALA A 465 9.69 19.55 -36.72
C ALA A 465 10.54 18.25 -36.78
N ASP A 466 11.84 18.40 -37.03
CA ASP A 466 12.80 17.28 -37.04
C ASP A 466 13.03 16.66 -35.67
N ALA A 467 12.98 17.47 -34.60
CA ALA A 467 13.08 16.98 -33.23
C ALA A 467 11.79 16.24 -32.85
N LEU A 468 10.61 16.77 -33.21
CA LEU A 468 9.32 16.11 -33.00
C LEU A 468 9.22 14.78 -33.77
N THR A 469 9.64 14.77 -35.03
CA THR A 469 9.64 13.57 -35.90
C THR A 469 10.60 12.52 -35.37
N ALA A 470 11.80 12.94 -34.95
CA ALA A 470 12.73 12.05 -34.30
C ALA A 470 12.15 11.50 -32.99
N ALA A 471 11.60 12.34 -32.12
CA ALA A 471 10.99 11.91 -30.87
C ALA A 471 9.89 10.86 -31.11
N ALA A 472 9.02 11.09 -32.11
CA ALA A 472 7.99 10.15 -32.52
C ALA A 472 8.57 8.82 -33.03
N SER A 473 9.67 8.85 -33.78
CA SER A 473 10.35 7.63 -34.25
C SER A 473 10.92 6.80 -33.10
N TYR A 474 11.36 7.45 -32.02
CA TYR A 474 11.80 6.81 -30.78
C TYR A 474 10.66 6.54 -29.78
N GLY A 475 9.42 6.92 -30.10
CA GLY A 475 8.26 6.73 -29.23
C GLY A 475 8.28 7.62 -27.98
N ILE A 476 9.01 8.74 -28.00
CA ILE A 476 9.12 9.68 -26.89
C ILE A 476 8.19 10.87 -27.16
N PRO A 477 7.19 11.13 -26.31
CA PRO A 477 6.37 12.34 -26.43
C PRO A 477 7.19 13.57 -26.05
N VAL A 478 7.00 14.70 -26.75
CA VAL A 478 7.67 15.96 -26.43
C VAL A 478 6.65 16.91 -25.78
N PRO A 479 6.76 17.20 -24.47
CA PRO A 479 5.86 18.15 -23.81
C PRO A 479 6.11 19.59 -24.26
N PRO A 480 5.13 20.50 -24.09
CA PRO A 480 5.32 21.94 -24.37
C PRO A 480 6.59 22.50 -23.69
N GLY A 481 7.32 23.34 -24.40
CA GLY A 481 8.56 23.96 -23.90
C GLY A 481 9.77 23.01 -23.84
N HIS A 482 9.71 21.82 -24.44
CA HIS A 482 10.84 20.89 -24.53
C HIS A 482 11.19 20.56 -25.99
N THR A 483 12.44 20.12 -26.22
CA THR A 483 12.91 19.56 -27.50
C THR A 483 13.54 18.20 -27.29
N PHE A 484 13.56 17.38 -28.33
CA PHE A 484 14.18 16.06 -28.30
C PHE A 484 15.58 16.11 -28.93
N VAL A 485 16.59 15.79 -28.12
CA VAL A 485 17.95 15.58 -28.58
C VAL A 485 18.04 14.14 -29.10
N ARG A 486 18.57 13.91 -30.32
CA ARG A 486 18.66 12.56 -30.89
C ARG A 486 19.73 11.73 -30.17
N PRO A 487 19.51 10.41 -30.02
CA PRO A 487 20.57 9.55 -29.54
C PRO A 487 21.74 9.55 -30.53
N HIS A 488 22.96 9.61 -30.01
CA HIS A 488 24.15 9.33 -30.82
C HIS A 488 24.96 8.22 -30.14
N ALA A 489 25.48 7.29 -30.94
CA ALA A 489 26.40 6.28 -30.45
C ALA A 489 27.78 6.92 -30.26
N ARG A 490 28.40 6.73 -29.09
CA ARG A 490 29.86 6.91 -29.00
C ARG A 490 30.51 5.71 -29.70
N GLY A 491 31.08 5.95 -30.88
CA GLY A 491 32.06 5.05 -31.50
C GLY A 491 31.55 3.94 -32.42
N GLY A 492 30.58 4.18 -33.32
CA GLY A 492 30.38 3.25 -34.44
C GLY A 492 29.09 3.46 -35.25
N ALA A 493 29.20 3.27 -36.56
CA ALA A 493 28.11 3.31 -37.53
C ALA A 493 27.09 2.18 -37.28
N GLY A 494 25.81 2.52 -37.45
CA GLY A 494 24.67 1.70 -37.09
C GLY A 494 24.45 0.51 -38.03
N GLU A 495 24.31 -0.67 -37.44
CA GLU A 495 23.65 -1.81 -38.04
C GLU A 495 22.58 -2.33 -37.07
N ASP A 496 21.37 -2.56 -37.61
CA ASP A 496 20.13 -3.01 -36.96
C ASP A 496 19.40 -2.01 -36.03
N THR A 497 18.77 -0.99 -36.63
CA THR A 497 17.70 -0.16 -36.04
C THR A 497 16.30 -0.63 -36.44
N GLY A 498 16.05 -1.95 -36.41
CA GLY A 498 14.70 -2.48 -36.61
C GLY A 498 13.71 -1.88 -35.59
N PRO A 499 12.42 -1.76 -35.93
CA PRO A 499 11.43 -1.17 -35.03
C PRO A 499 11.27 -2.01 -33.76
N VAL A 500 11.40 -1.37 -32.59
CA VAL A 500 11.09 -2.00 -31.29
C VAL A 500 9.60 -2.23 -31.16
N THR A 501 9.19 -3.49 -30.95
CA THR A 501 7.82 -3.88 -30.64
C THR A 501 7.52 -3.68 -29.15
N ALA A 502 8.47 -4.01 -28.27
CA ALA A 502 8.35 -3.89 -26.80
C ALA A 502 8.72 -2.47 -26.31
N ARG A 503 7.98 -1.46 -26.78
CA ARG A 503 8.26 -0.05 -26.48
C ARG A 503 8.00 0.30 -25.02
N GLY A 504 7.07 -0.38 -24.35
CA GLY A 504 6.88 -0.24 -22.91
C GLY A 504 8.14 -0.64 -22.16
N LEU A 505 8.73 -1.80 -22.49
CA LEU A 505 10.01 -2.19 -21.92
C LEU A 505 11.11 -1.16 -22.21
N ALA A 506 11.18 -0.64 -23.43
CA ALA A 506 12.16 0.35 -23.81
C ALA A 506 12.04 1.63 -22.97
N ALA A 507 10.82 2.09 -22.69
CA ALA A 507 10.55 3.22 -21.82
C ALA A 507 11.05 3.00 -20.38
N VAL A 508 10.75 1.84 -19.78
CA VAL A 508 11.25 1.49 -18.44
C VAL A 508 12.79 1.46 -18.43
N MET A 509 13.39 0.79 -19.41
CA MET A 509 14.85 0.68 -19.57
C MET A 509 15.53 2.04 -19.75
N ALA A 510 14.87 2.99 -20.43
CA ALA A 510 15.36 4.34 -20.64
C ALA A 510 15.39 5.18 -19.36
N LEU A 511 14.73 4.75 -18.30
CA LEU A 511 14.70 5.45 -17.02
C LEU A 511 15.56 4.78 -15.94
N LEU A 512 16.04 3.55 -16.17
CA LEU A 512 16.94 2.86 -15.24
C LEU A 512 18.27 3.62 -15.05
N PRO A 513 18.85 3.65 -13.83
CA PRO A 513 20.23 4.09 -13.62
C PRO A 513 21.22 3.31 -14.52
N GLN A 514 22.23 3.98 -15.08
CA GLN A 514 23.15 3.35 -16.05
C GLN A 514 23.91 2.14 -15.46
N ASN A 515 24.21 2.16 -14.16
CA ASN A 515 24.85 1.03 -13.46
C ASN A 515 23.95 -0.22 -13.44
N THR A 516 22.65 -0.06 -13.21
CA THR A 516 21.68 -1.18 -13.28
C THR A 516 21.42 -1.67 -14.71
N ALA A 517 21.46 -0.79 -15.72
CA ALA A 517 21.19 -1.16 -17.12
C ALA A 517 22.30 -2.01 -17.77
N THR A 518 23.54 -1.89 -17.28
CA THR A 518 24.70 -2.68 -17.77
C THR A 518 24.88 -4.03 -17.07
N GLY A 519 24.08 -4.33 -16.04
CA GLY A 519 24.22 -5.57 -15.25
C GLY A 519 25.48 -5.63 -14.38
N ARG A 520 26.19 -4.51 -14.22
CA ARG A 520 27.26 -4.38 -13.22
C ARG A 520 26.61 -4.10 -11.87
N THR A 521 26.50 -5.10 -11.02
CA THR A 521 26.26 -4.89 -9.59
C THR A 521 27.42 -4.05 -9.04
N ALA A 522 27.13 -2.94 -8.36
CA ALA A 522 28.13 -2.26 -7.55
C ALA A 522 28.67 -3.26 -6.50
N PRO A 523 29.97 -3.22 -6.15
CA PRO A 523 30.55 -4.08 -5.12
C PRO A 523 29.90 -3.87 -3.76
#